data_AF-A0A957GYX3-F1
#
_entry.id   AF-A0A957GYX3-F1
#
_cell.length_a   1.000
_cell.length_b   1.000
_cell.length_c   1.000
_cell.angle_alpha   90.00
_cell.angle_beta   90.00
_cell.angle_gamma   90.00
#
_symmetry.space_group_name_H-M   'P 1'
#
loop_
_entity.id
_entity.type
_entity.pdbx_description
1 polymer ?
#
loop_
_entity_poly.entity_id
_entity_poly.type
_entity_poly.pdbx_seq_one_letter_code
_entity_poly.pdbx_strand_id
1 'polypeptide(L)'
;KRGRVRSVGVPPWVKVALDRWARASAIYDGRVFRALNKDGSLAGSARTKGGGRTDGNVTPQAIYNVVKEHVLAAGLYHRKGEPAFAAHDLRRTAAALALKGGADLRQIQHMLGHASITTTERYLEPMRSLQVTAGDFIQIELALVKD
;
A
#
# COMPACT_ATOMS: atom_id res chain seq x y z
N LYS A 1 8.52 8.26 -11.45
CA LYS A 1 8.41 8.48 -12.92
C LYS A 1 8.41 10.00 -13.16
N ARG A 2 9.40 10.55 -13.88
CA ARG A 2 9.69 12.01 -14.08
C ARG A 2 10.15 12.82 -12.85
N GLY A 3 10.87 12.23 -11.89
CA GLY A 3 11.45 13.00 -10.76
C GLY A 3 10.44 13.67 -9.81
N ARG A 4 9.14 13.33 -9.93
CA ARG A 4 8.09 13.91 -9.09
C ARG A 4 8.22 13.37 -7.67
N VAL A 5 8.77 14.17 -6.78
CA VAL A 5 8.79 13.92 -5.34
C VAL A 5 7.41 14.24 -4.79
N ARG A 6 6.93 13.40 -3.87
CA ARG A 6 5.71 13.65 -3.10
C ARG A 6 5.96 13.25 -1.66
N SER A 7 5.45 14.04 -0.75
CA SER A 7 5.34 13.66 0.65
C SER A 7 4.08 12.82 0.80
N VAL A 8 4.15 11.75 1.58
CA VAL A 8 2.98 10.95 1.96
C VAL A 8 3.00 10.87 3.47
N GLY A 9 1.93 11.32 4.11
CA GLY A 9 1.76 11.13 5.55
C GLY A 9 1.67 9.64 5.86
N VAL A 10 2.46 9.18 6.83
CA VAL A 10 2.40 7.80 7.31
C VAL A 10 1.83 7.78 8.73
N PRO A 11 1.02 6.77 9.10
CA PRO A 11 0.57 6.60 10.47
C PRO A 11 1.76 6.49 11.44
N PRO A 12 1.62 6.95 12.70
CA PRO A 12 2.71 6.90 13.68
C PRO A 12 3.30 5.50 13.88
N TRP A 13 2.49 4.45 13.85
CA TRP A 13 2.96 3.08 13.99
C TRP A 13 3.87 2.63 12.82
N VAL A 14 3.62 3.13 11.60
CA VAL A 14 4.49 2.87 10.44
C VAL A 14 5.86 3.50 10.67
N LYS A 15 5.88 4.75 11.17
CA LYS A 15 7.13 5.43 11.52
C LYS A 15 7.92 4.66 12.58
N VAL A 16 7.25 4.17 13.63
CA VAL A 16 7.89 3.32 14.66
C VAL A 16 8.49 2.05 14.07
N ALA A 17 7.78 1.38 13.15
CA ALA A 17 8.29 0.20 12.45
C ALA A 17 9.53 0.52 11.60
N LEU A 18 9.49 1.63 10.85
CA LEU A 18 10.63 2.11 10.07
C LEU A 18 11.83 2.47 10.96
N ASP A 19 11.60 3.07 12.13
CA ASP A 19 12.67 3.42 13.07
C ASP A 19 13.30 2.18 13.73
N ARG A 20 12.50 1.14 13.98
CA ARG A 20 13.02 -0.17 14.42
C ARG A 20 13.88 -0.80 13.33
N TRP A 21 13.41 -0.78 12.08
CA TRP A 21 14.17 -1.27 10.94
C TRP A 21 15.48 -0.50 10.73
N ALA A 22 15.43 0.84 10.72
CA ALA A 22 16.60 1.70 10.54
C ALA A 22 17.68 1.41 11.58
N ARG A 23 17.29 1.23 12.85
CA ARG A 23 18.22 0.84 13.93
C ARG A 23 18.81 -0.55 13.72
N ALA A 24 17.98 -1.55 13.44
CA ALA A 24 18.42 -2.92 13.26
C ALA A 24 19.34 -3.09 12.03
N SER A 25 19.09 -2.31 10.97
CA SER A 25 19.86 -2.36 9.72
C SER A 25 21.03 -1.37 9.67
N ALA A 26 21.17 -0.49 10.66
CA ALA A 26 22.09 0.66 10.66
C ALA A 26 21.95 1.56 9.42
N ILE A 27 20.71 1.75 8.95
CA ILE A 27 20.37 2.54 7.76
C ILE A 27 19.68 3.83 8.18
N TYR A 28 20.40 4.96 8.05
CA TYR A 28 19.89 6.28 8.47
C TYR A 28 19.79 7.31 7.34
N ASP A 29 20.39 7.04 6.19
CA ASP A 29 20.36 7.93 5.02
C ASP A 29 20.20 7.14 3.71
N GLY A 30 19.81 7.82 2.64
CA GLY A 30 19.60 7.26 1.32
C GLY A 30 18.40 6.30 1.28
N ARG A 31 18.59 5.15 0.62
CA ARG A 31 17.50 4.18 0.39
C ARG A 31 17.21 3.38 1.66
N VAL A 32 15.98 3.43 2.15
CA VAL A 32 15.51 2.69 3.34
C VAL A 32 15.60 1.17 3.14
N PHE A 33 15.24 0.68 1.94
CA PHE A 33 15.35 -0.72 1.56
C PHE A 33 16.44 -0.88 0.49
N ARG A 34 17.26 -1.94 0.63
CA ARG A 34 18.42 -2.22 -0.23
C ARG A 34 18.48 -3.70 -0.55
N ALA A 35 19.01 -4.03 -1.71
CA ALA A 35 19.29 -5.43 -2.03
C ALA A 35 20.48 -5.93 -1.20
N LEU A 36 20.32 -7.12 -0.62
CA LEU A 36 21.35 -7.82 0.13
C LEU A 36 21.79 -9.07 -0.62
N ASN A 37 23.07 -9.39 -0.51
CA ASN A 37 23.63 -10.68 -0.87
C ASN A 37 23.27 -11.72 0.19
N LYS A 38 23.48 -13.01 -0.13
CA LYS A 38 23.18 -14.12 0.79
C LYS A 38 23.99 -14.07 2.09
N ASP A 39 25.18 -13.46 2.04
CA ASP A 39 26.06 -13.26 3.19
C ASP A 39 25.68 -12.02 4.04
N GLY A 40 24.58 -11.34 3.70
CA GLY A 40 24.11 -10.14 4.38
C GLY A 40 24.79 -8.85 3.94
N SER A 41 25.77 -8.90 3.05
CA SER A 41 26.42 -7.69 2.51
C SER A 41 25.50 -6.95 1.54
N LEU A 42 25.71 -5.64 1.35
CA LEU A 42 24.96 -4.85 0.35
C LEU A 42 25.31 -5.35 -1.07
N ALA A 43 24.29 -5.65 -1.87
CA ALA A 43 24.48 -6.20 -3.22
C ALA A 43 25.22 -5.27 -4.20
N GLY A 44 25.28 -3.96 -3.89
CA GLY A 44 25.98 -2.96 -4.69
C GLY A 44 25.53 -2.93 -6.16
N SER A 45 26.34 -2.32 -7.03
CA SER A 45 26.14 -2.44 -8.47
C SER A 45 26.89 -3.65 -9.02
N ALA A 46 26.16 -4.61 -9.60
CA ALA A 46 26.73 -5.82 -10.17
C ALA A 46 26.08 -6.17 -11.51
N ARG A 47 26.79 -6.93 -12.37
CA ARG A 47 26.16 -7.57 -13.53
C ARG A 47 25.26 -8.70 -13.07
N THR A 48 24.04 -8.74 -13.61
CA THR A 48 23.07 -9.81 -13.40
C THR A 48 23.35 -10.95 -14.38
N LYS A 49 22.93 -12.18 -14.02
CA LYS A 49 23.05 -13.36 -14.90
C LYS A 49 22.36 -13.20 -16.26
N GLY A 50 21.36 -12.31 -16.37
CA GLY A 50 20.66 -11.99 -17.62
C GLY A 50 21.28 -10.88 -18.45
N GLY A 51 22.53 -10.48 -18.17
CA GLY A 51 23.25 -9.44 -18.93
C GLY A 51 22.93 -7.98 -18.55
N GLY A 52 21.95 -7.74 -17.68
CA GLY A 52 21.66 -6.41 -17.12
C GLY A 52 22.59 -6.03 -15.97
N ARG A 53 22.46 -4.81 -15.44
CA ARG A 53 23.12 -4.37 -14.19
C ARG A 53 22.08 -4.11 -13.10
N THR A 54 22.37 -4.52 -11.88
CA THR A 54 21.71 -4.00 -10.68
C THR A 54 22.47 -2.79 -10.16
N ASP A 55 21.80 -1.90 -9.45
CA ASP A 55 22.36 -0.75 -8.75
C ASP A 55 22.19 -0.87 -7.23
N GLY A 56 21.97 -2.09 -6.73
CA GLY A 56 21.75 -2.37 -5.31
C GLY A 56 20.34 -2.02 -4.83
N ASN A 57 19.43 -1.66 -5.74
CA ASN A 57 18.02 -1.49 -5.42
C ASN A 57 17.32 -2.81 -5.13
N VAL A 58 16.35 -2.73 -4.22
CA VAL A 58 15.31 -3.75 -4.15
C VAL A 58 14.50 -3.73 -5.44
N THR A 59 14.43 -4.89 -6.09
CA THR A 59 13.67 -5.04 -7.34
C THR A 59 12.18 -5.21 -7.03
N PRO A 60 11.28 -4.87 -7.98
CA PRO A 60 9.86 -5.19 -7.84
C PRO A 60 9.60 -6.68 -7.59
N GLN A 61 10.41 -7.56 -8.18
CA GLN A 61 10.32 -8.99 -7.96
C GLN A 61 10.68 -9.37 -6.51
N ALA A 62 11.69 -8.73 -5.91
CA ALA A 62 12.02 -8.95 -4.51
C ALA A 62 10.86 -8.54 -3.58
N ILE A 63 10.22 -7.40 -3.84
CA ILE A 63 9.01 -6.99 -3.10
C ILE A 63 7.87 -8.00 -3.28
N TYR A 64 7.63 -8.46 -4.51
CA TYR A 64 6.63 -9.49 -4.78
C TYR A 64 6.92 -10.77 -3.98
N ASN A 65 8.17 -11.23 -3.96
CA ASN A 65 8.56 -12.44 -3.24
C ASN A 65 8.35 -12.29 -1.72
N VAL A 66 8.72 -11.14 -1.14
CA VAL A 66 8.47 -10.85 0.29
C VAL A 66 6.98 -10.89 0.61
N VAL A 67 6.15 -10.25 -0.21
CA VAL A 67 4.69 -10.29 -0.01
C VAL A 67 4.17 -11.72 -0.16
N LYS A 68 4.59 -12.46 -1.20
CA LYS A 68 4.21 -13.85 -1.42
C LYS A 68 4.55 -14.71 -0.19
N GLU A 69 5.76 -14.61 0.33
CA GLU A 69 6.21 -15.37 1.49
C GLU A 69 5.32 -15.14 2.71
N HIS A 70 5.07 -13.87 3.08
CA HIS A 70 4.24 -13.55 4.24
C HIS A 70 2.76 -13.93 4.05
N VAL A 71 2.23 -13.79 2.85
CA VAL A 71 0.85 -14.18 2.53
C VAL A 71 0.67 -15.70 2.67
N LEU A 72 1.62 -16.48 2.16
CA LEU A 72 1.61 -17.93 2.32
C LEU A 72 1.79 -18.35 3.79
N ALA A 73 2.72 -17.71 4.51
CA ALA A 73 2.96 -17.97 5.93
C ALA A 73 1.75 -17.65 6.81
N ALA A 74 0.92 -16.68 6.41
CA ALA A 74 -0.35 -16.36 7.07
C ALA A 74 -1.49 -17.34 6.73
N GLY A 75 -1.23 -18.38 5.91
CA GLY A 75 -2.25 -19.34 5.47
C GLY A 75 -3.21 -18.80 4.40
N LEU A 76 -2.86 -17.67 3.76
CA LEU A 76 -3.73 -16.99 2.80
C LEU A 76 -3.33 -17.38 1.37
N TYR A 77 -3.72 -18.58 0.94
CA TYR A 77 -3.45 -19.07 -0.40
C TYR A 77 -4.71 -19.58 -1.08
N HIS A 78 -4.72 -19.50 -2.41
CA HIS A 78 -5.79 -20.10 -3.19
C HIS A 78 -5.59 -21.63 -3.32
N ARG A 79 -6.60 -22.34 -3.87
CA ARG A 79 -6.58 -23.81 -3.99
C ARG A 79 -5.31 -24.41 -4.63
N LYS A 80 -4.63 -23.69 -5.54
CA LYS A 80 -3.40 -24.16 -6.20
C LYS A 80 -2.09 -23.77 -5.48
N GLY A 81 -2.14 -23.30 -4.22
CA GLY A 81 -0.95 -22.98 -3.42
C GLY A 81 -0.23 -21.65 -3.70
N GLU A 82 -0.78 -20.78 -4.56
CA GLU A 82 -0.26 -19.41 -4.75
C GLU A 82 -0.88 -18.43 -3.75
N PRO A 83 -0.21 -17.30 -3.46
CA PRO A 83 -0.71 -16.27 -2.56
C PRO A 83 -2.10 -15.76 -2.99
N ALA A 84 -2.97 -15.55 -2.01
CA ALA A 84 -4.33 -15.05 -2.24
C ALA A 84 -4.35 -13.62 -2.81
N PHE A 85 -3.29 -12.84 -2.62
CA PHE A 85 -3.16 -11.48 -3.12
C PHE A 85 -1.70 -11.06 -3.29
N ALA A 86 -1.47 -9.94 -4.00
CA ALA A 86 -0.14 -9.40 -4.26
C ALA A 86 0.04 -7.97 -3.69
N ALA A 87 1.23 -7.40 -3.87
CA ALA A 87 1.58 -6.07 -3.37
C ALA A 87 0.61 -4.95 -3.81
N HIS A 88 0.05 -5.06 -5.02
CA HIS A 88 -0.92 -4.08 -5.50
C HIS A 88 -2.25 -4.15 -4.74
N ASP A 89 -2.67 -5.33 -4.29
CA ASP A 89 -3.89 -5.50 -3.50
C ASP A 89 -3.73 -4.93 -2.09
N LEU A 90 -2.52 -4.98 -1.51
CA LEU A 90 -2.23 -4.29 -0.24
C LEU A 90 -2.47 -2.78 -0.36
N ARG A 91 -2.08 -2.18 -1.49
CA ARG A 91 -2.34 -0.76 -1.78
C ARG A 91 -3.84 -0.47 -1.92
N ARG A 92 -4.59 -1.39 -2.53
CA ARG A 92 -6.05 -1.33 -2.62
C ARG A 92 -6.70 -1.36 -1.24
N THR A 93 -6.28 -2.31 -0.40
CA THR A 93 -6.75 -2.43 0.98
C THR A 93 -6.42 -1.20 1.81
N ALA A 94 -5.23 -0.61 1.67
CA ALA A 94 -4.89 0.63 2.36
C ALA A 94 -5.84 1.79 1.99
N ALA A 95 -6.20 1.90 0.71
CA ALA A 95 -7.17 2.91 0.26
C ALA A 95 -8.59 2.65 0.82
N ALA A 96 -9.02 1.39 0.82
CA ALA A 96 -10.30 0.98 1.40
C ALA A 96 -10.39 1.26 2.90
N LEU A 97 -9.32 0.93 3.65
CA LEU A 97 -9.23 1.19 5.09
C LEU A 97 -9.23 2.69 5.39
N ALA A 98 -8.52 3.51 4.60
CA ALA A 98 -8.54 4.95 4.74
C ALA A 98 -9.95 5.52 4.50
N LEU A 99 -10.63 5.08 3.44
CA LEU A 99 -12.01 5.49 3.15
C LEU A 99 -12.96 5.10 4.28
N LYS A 100 -12.87 3.85 4.76
CA LYS A 100 -13.68 3.35 5.89
C LYS A 100 -13.37 4.11 7.19
N GLY A 101 -12.14 4.55 7.37
CA GLY A 101 -11.71 5.41 8.47
C GLY A 101 -12.16 6.87 8.36
N GLY A 102 -12.93 7.23 7.33
CA GLY A 102 -13.46 8.58 7.14
C GLY A 102 -12.53 9.54 6.39
N ALA A 103 -11.42 9.05 5.81
CA ALA A 103 -10.58 9.90 4.98
C ALA A 103 -11.34 10.33 3.71
N ASP A 104 -11.20 11.60 3.34
CA ASP A 104 -11.81 12.11 2.13
C ASP A 104 -11.12 11.58 0.87
N LEU A 105 -11.82 11.64 -0.26
CA LEU A 105 -11.33 11.11 -1.53
C LEU A 105 -10.07 11.82 -2.06
N ARG A 106 -9.84 13.10 -1.70
CA ARG A 106 -8.64 13.86 -2.10
C ARG A 106 -7.44 13.47 -1.25
N GLN A 107 -7.62 13.20 0.05
CA GLN A 107 -6.59 12.63 0.92
C GLN A 107 -6.14 11.26 0.40
N ILE A 108 -7.09 10.41 0.03
CA ILE A 108 -6.78 9.10 -0.55
C ILE A 108 -6.13 9.25 -1.92
N GLN A 109 -6.61 10.17 -2.78
CA GLN A 109 -5.97 10.48 -4.05
C GLN A 109 -4.51 10.89 -3.84
N HIS A 110 -4.23 11.72 -2.84
CA HIS A 110 -2.88 12.17 -2.53
C HIS A 110 -1.98 11.03 -2.02
N MET A 111 -2.49 10.20 -1.10
CA MET A 111 -1.80 9.00 -0.60
C MET A 111 -1.42 8.03 -1.72
N LEU A 112 -2.35 7.78 -2.64
CA LEU A 112 -2.09 6.98 -3.84
C LEU A 112 -1.25 7.78 -4.87
N GLY A 113 -1.35 9.09 -4.81
CA GLY A 113 -0.87 10.09 -5.75
C GLY A 113 -1.24 9.76 -7.19
N HIS A 114 -2.54 9.50 -7.38
CA HIS A 114 -3.20 9.50 -8.68
C HIS A 114 -3.27 10.92 -9.23
N ALA A 115 -3.10 11.06 -10.55
CA ALA A 115 -3.12 12.37 -11.20
C ALA A 115 -4.53 12.98 -11.27
N SER A 116 -5.57 12.14 -11.25
CA SER A 116 -6.98 12.56 -11.30
C SER A 116 -7.76 11.96 -10.15
N ILE A 117 -8.71 12.73 -9.62
CA ILE A 117 -9.70 12.25 -8.66
C ILE A 117 -10.56 11.12 -9.25
N THR A 118 -10.88 11.20 -10.55
CA THR A 118 -11.67 10.19 -11.26
C THR A 118 -10.98 8.82 -11.34
N THR A 119 -9.64 8.79 -11.29
CA THR A 119 -8.88 7.54 -11.16
C THR A 119 -9.08 6.93 -9.78
N THR A 120 -9.11 7.76 -8.73
CA THR A 120 -9.32 7.32 -7.35
C THR A 120 -10.75 6.84 -7.12
N GLU A 121 -11.74 7.52 -7.70
CA GLU A 121 -13.14 7.08 -7.68
C GLU A 121 -13.30 5.69 -8.27
N ARG A 122 -12.87 5.46 -9.51
CA ARG A 122 -12.90 4.13 -10.15
C ARG A 122 -12.09 3.08 -9.38
N TYR A 123 -10.99 3.48 -8.74
CA TYR A 123 -10.16 2.57 -7.95
C TYR A 123 -10.86 2.09 -6.66
N LEU A 124 -11.70 2.95 -6.07
CA LEU A 124 -12.45 2.70 -4.83
C LEU A 124 -13.88 2.23 -5.05
N GLU A 125 -14.44 2.41 -6.24
CA GLU A 125 -15.83 2.08 -6.57
C GLU A 125 -16.22 0.64 -6.16
N PRO A 126 -15.41 -0.42 -6.44
CA PRO A 126 -15.74 -1.77 -5.99
C PRO A 126 -15.72 -1.98 -4.47
N MET A 127 -15.17 -1.02 -3.71
CA MET A 127 -14.97 -1.11 -2.26
C MET A 127 -16.01 -0.30 -1.48
N ARG A 128 -16.85 0.50 -2.17
CA ARG A 128 -17.89 1.27 -1.51
C ARG A 128 -18.96 0.32 -1.01
N SER A 129 -19.18 0.34 0.30
CA SER A 129 -20.29 -0.37 0.92
C SER A 129 -21.60 0.33 0.59
N LEU A 130 -22.64 -0.43 0.25
CA LEU A 130 -24.02 0.06 0.15
C LEU A 130 -24.73 0.08 1.52
N GLN A 131 -24.03 -0.28 2.61
CA GLN A 131 -24.63 -0.30 3.95
C GLN A 131 -24.92 1.10 4.50
N VAL A 132 -24.23 2.12 3.99
CA VAL A 132 -24.52 3.52 4.25
C VAL A 132 -24.68 4.20 2.90
N THR A 133 -25.90 4.59 2.59
CA THR A 133 -26.32 5.21 1.35
C THR A 133 -26.46 6.73 1.51
N ALA A 134 -26.55 7.45 0.40
CA ALA A 134 -26.84 8.89 0.46
C ALA A 134 -28.17 9.19 1.17
N GLY A 135 -29.13 8.26 1.11
CA GLY A 135 -30.43 8.38 1.78
C GLY A 135 -30.34 8.39 3.30
N ASP A 136 -29.35 7.71 3.88
CA ASP A 136 -29.19 7.64 5.35
C ASP A 136 -28.80 8.98 5.97
N PHE A 137 -28.35 9.94 5.15
CA PHE A 137 -28.02 11.31 5.57
C PHE A 137 -29.17 12.30 5.31
N ILE A 138 -30.29 11.86 4.72
CA ILE A 138 -31.46 12.70 4.51
C ILE A 138 -32.31 12.68 5.79
N GLN A 139 -32.13 13.69 6.64
CA GLN A 139 -32.92 13.85 7.85
C GLN A 139 -34.17 14.67 7.56
N ILE A 140 -35.28 13.97 7.27
CA ILE A 140 -36.61 14.58 7.18
C ILE A 140 -37.43 14.06 8.35
N GLU A 141 -37.85 14.97 9.23
CA GLU A 141 -38.86 14.66 10.24
C GLU A 141 -40.22 14.58 9.56
N LEU A 142 -40.81 13.39 9.54
CA LEU A 142 -42.20 13.22 9.12
C LEU A 142 -43.09 13.78 10.24
N ALA A 143 -43.82 14.85 9.93
CA ALA A 143 -44.93 15.30 10.76
C ALA A 143 -46.02 14.23 10.72
N LEU A 144 -45.95 13.27 11.64
CA LEU A 144 -47.07 12.36 11.88
C LEU A 144 -48.20 13.20 12.46
N VAL A 145 -49.32 13.24 11.74
CA VAL A 145 -50.57 13.83 12.21
C VAL A 145 -50.87 13.17 13.56
N LYS A 146 -50.89 13.96 14.63
CA LYS A 146 -51.37 13.50 15.93
C LYS A 146 -52.89 13.41 15.84
N ASP A 147 -53.42 12.21 16.01
CA ASP A 147 -54.85 11.94 16.19
C ASP A 147 -55.42 12.73 17.38
#